data_AF-A0A837C2R6-F1
#
_entry.id   AF-A0A837C2R6-F1
#
_cell.length_a   1.000
_cell.length_b   1.000
_cell.length_c   1.000
_cell.angle_alpha   90.00
_cell.angle_beta   90.00
_cell.angle_gamma   90.00
#
_symmetry.space_group_name_H-M   'P 1'
#
loop_
_entity.id
_entity.type
_entity.pdbx_description
1 polymer ?
#
loop_
_entity_poly.entity_id
_entity_poly.type
_entity_poly.pdbx_seq_one_letter_code
_entity_poly.pdbx_strand_id
1 'polypeptide(L)'
;MMNAERKEIRQRLALLERASALFDRFGVSVPLAIAFLNHWPTEIKSYQDLVTTDAWKIFLSCALYELAAFALRRAVKFATADLAP
;
A
#
# COMPACT_ATOMS: atom_id res chain seq x y z
N MET A 1 20.60 0.16 -26.44
CA MET A 1 19.87 0.95 -25.44
C MET A 1 20.83 1.94 -24.81
N MET A 2 20.53 3.22 -24.90
CA MET A 2 21.43 4.28 -24.43
C MET A 2 21.56 4.21 -22.91
N ASN A 3 22.77 4.40 -22.38
CA ASN A 3 23.04 4.43 -20.94
C ASN A 3 22.12 5.40 -20.16
N ALA A 4 21.63 6.45 -20.80
CA ALA A 4 20.65 7.38 -20.25
C ALA A 4 19.29 6.71 -19.96
N GLU A 5 18.76 5.92 -20.89
CA GLU A 5 17.48 5.20 -20.72
C GLU A 5 17.59 4.17 -19.59
N ARG A 6 18.73 3.47 -19.50
CA ARG A 6 18.99 2.49 -18.44
C ARG A 6 19.06 3.16 -17.06
N LYS A 7 19.66 4.36 -16.99
CA LYS A 7 19.74 5.16 -15.75
C LYS A 7 18.36 5.65 -15.32
N GLU A 8 17.55 6.11 -16.27
CA GLU A 8 16.19 6.58 -16.01
C GLU A 8 15.27 5.46 -15.52
N ILE A 9 15.31 4.29 -16.17
CA ILE A 9 14.57 3.09 -15.75
C ILE A 9 14.95 2.69 -14.32
N ARG A 10 16.25 2.72 -13.99
CA ARG A 10 16.73 2.41 -12.63
C ARG A 10 16.24 3.43 -11.59
N GLN A 11 16.18 4.71 -11.93
CA GLN A 11 15.60 5.73 -11.04
C GLN A 11 14.10 5.51 -10.82
N ARG A 12 13.34 5.20 -11.87
CA ARG A 12 11.90 4.91 -11.76
C ARG A 12 11.64 3.67 -10.90
N LEU A 13 12.45 2.62 -11.06
CA LEU A 13 12.41 1.43 -10.20
C LEU A 13 12.71 1.75 -8.73
N ALA A 14 13.74 2.55 -8.46
CA ALA A 14 14.07 2.97 -7.09
C ALA A 14 12.94 3.80 -6.44
N LEU A 15 12.23 4.62 -7.23
CA LEU A 15 11.04 5.35 -6.76
C LEU A 15 9.89 4.40 -6.42
N LEU A 16 9.62 3.41 -7.28
CA LEU A 16 8.59 2.40 -7.03
C LEU A 16 8.91 1.55 -5.80
N GLU A 17 10.18 1.18 -5.60
CA GLU A 17 10.61 0.46 -4.40
C GLU A 17 10.37 1.28 -3.13
N ARG A 18 10.74 2.57 -3.13
CA ARG A 18 10.46 3.48 -2.01
C ARG A 18 8.98 3.68 -1.75
N ALA A 19 8.18 3.81 -2.81
CA ALA A 19 6.73 3.88 -2.69
C ALA A 19 6.18 2.59 -2.06
N SER A 20 6.63 1.41 -2.51
CA SER A 20 6.21 0.13 -1.94
C SER A 20 6.52 0.03 -0.45
N ALA A 21 7.71 0.48 -0.02
CA ALA A 21 8.10 0.48 1.39
C ALA A 21 7.26 1.46 2.24
N LEU A 22 6.86 2.60 1.66
CA LEU A 22 5.94 3.54 2.32
C LEU A 22 4.54 2.94 2.49
N PHE A 23 4.03 2.25 1.46
CA PHE A 23 2.76 1.54 1.53
C PHE A 23 2.82 0.36 2.51
N ASP A 24 3.90 -0.41 2.55
CA ASP A 24 4.09 -1.49 3.55
C ASP A 24 4.09 -0.93 4.99
N ARG A 25 4.70 0.25 5.20
CA ARG A 25 4.87 0.82 6.54
C ARG A 25 3.64 1.59 7.03
N PHE A 26 2.95 2.30 6.14
CA PHE A 26 1.86 3.21 6.50
C PHE A 26 0.53 2.87 5.85
N GLY A 27 0.47 1.86 4.97
CA GLY A 27 -0.74 1.54 4.20
C GLY A 27 -1.94 1.16 5.04
N VAL A 28 -1.72 0.60 6.23
CA VAL A 28 -2.78 0.32 7.20
C VAL A 28 -3.06 1.54 8.09
N SER A 29 -2.03 2.32 8.40
CA SER A 29 -2.14 3.51 9.26
C SER A 29 -2.85 4.68 8.59
N VAL A 30 -2.72 4.83 7.26
CA VAL A 30 -3.32 5.94 6.50
C VAL A 30 -4.86 5.85 6.47
N PRO A 31 -5.49 4.73 6.09
CA PRO A 31 -6.94 4.59 6.16
C PRO A 31 -7.47 4.72 7.58
N LEU A 32 -6.72 4.20 8.57
CA LEU A 32 -7.06 4.35 9.98
C LEU A 32 -7.08 5.84 10.37
N ALA A 33 -6.01 6.58 10.08
CA ALA A 33 -5.90 8.01 10.38
C ALA A 33 -7.00 8.83 9.70
N ILE A 34 -7.31 8.54 8.43
CA ILE A 34 -8.41 9.19 7.69
C ILE A 34 -9.74 8.94 8.38
N ALA A 35 -9.99 7.71 8.84
CA ALA A 35 -11.24 7.40 9.51
C ALA A 35 -11.35 8.03 10.89
N PHE A 36 -10.26 8.06 11.66
CA PHE A 36 -10.18 8.82 12.91
C PHE A 36 -10.50 10.31 12.68
N LEU A 37 -9.91 10.92 11.66
CA LEU A 37 -10.21 12.32 11.29
C LEU A 37 -11.68 12.51 10.88
N ASN A 38 -12.28 11.51 10.22
CA ASN A 38 -13.71 11.48 9.88
C ASN A 38 -14.64 11.08 11.05
N HIS A 39 -14.17 11.18 12.30
CA HIS A 39 -14.97 10.99 13.51
C HIS A 39 -15.49 9.57 13.69
N TRP A 40 -14.77 8.59 13.17
CA TRP A 40 -15.08 7.20 13.43
C TRP A 40 -15.01 6.91 14.93
N PRO A 41 -16.00 6.21 15.51
CA PRO A 41 -16.04 5.93 16.95
C PRO A 41 -14.84 5.10 17.41
N THR A 42 -14.03 5.69 18.29
CA THR A 42 -12.87 5.03 18.92
C THR A 42 -13.27 4.06 20.02
N GLU A 43 -14.51 4.17 20.51
CA GLU A 43 -15.11 3.26 21.49
C GLU A 43 -16.00 2.24 20.79
N ILE A 44 -15.40 1.21 20.20
CA ILE A 44 -16.17 0.07 19.70
C ILE A 44 -16.45 -0.88 20.87
N LYS A 45 -17.68 -0.84 21.39
CA LYS A 45 -18.09 -1.57 22.61
C LYS A 45 -18.37 -3.06 22.37
N SER A 46 -18.58 -3.50 21.12
CA SER A 46 -18.81 -4.92 20.80
C SER A 46 -18.37 -5.29 19.37
N TYR A 47 -18.05 -6.58 19.13
CA TYR A 47 -17.76 -7.11 17.78
C TYR A 47 -18.97 -6.96 16.84
N GLN A 48 -20.19 -7.00 17.38
CA GLN A 48 -21.42 -6.79 16.61
C GLN A 48 -21.54 -5.34 16.10
N ASP A 49 -21.18 -4.35 16.91
CA ASP A 49 -21.15 -2.94 16.48
C ASP A 49 -20.12 -2.70 15.39
N LEU A 50 -19.01 -3.44 15.43
CA LEU A 50 -17.97 -3.42 14.40
C LEU A 50 -18.49 -4.00 13.07
N VAL A 51 -19.43 -4.94 13.09
CA VAL A 51 -20.04 -5.52 11.87
C VAL A 51 -21.20 -4.66 11.35
N THR A 52 -21.96 -4.01 12.22
CA THR A 52 -23.15 -3.22 11.85
C THR A 52 -22.84 -1.76 11.50
N THR A 53 -21.70 -1.22 11.91
CA THR A 53 -21.24 0.11 11.49
C THR A 53 -20.56 0.06 10.12
N ASP A 54 -20.19 1.23 9.60
CA ASP A 54 -19.38 1.39 8.38
C ASP A 54 -17.94 0.84 8.52
N ALA A 55 -17.71 -0.09 9.47
CA ALA A 55 -16.40 -0.55 9.84
C ALA A 55 -15.65 -1.24 8.71
N TRP A 56 -16.42 -1.98 7.93
CA TRP A 56 -15.96 -2.67 6.74
C TRP A 56 -15.30 -1.73 5.71
N LYS A 57 -15.63 -0.43 5.68
CA LYS A 57 -15.01 0.55 4.76
C LYS A 57 -13.55 0.82 5.11
N ILE A 58 -13.19 0.88 6.41
CA ILE A 58 -11.77 0.93 6.82
C ILE A 58 -11.09 -0.36 6.46
N PHE A 59 -11.66 -1.52 6.83
CA PHE A 59 -10.99 -2.81 6.58
C PHE A 59 -10.74 -3.00 5.09
N LEU A 60 -11.71 -2.66 4.24
CA LEU A 60 -11.56 -2.70 2.79
C LEU A 60 -10.48 -1.71 2.32
N SER A 61 -10.44 -0.50 2.88
CA SER A 61 -9.42 0.50 2.52
C SER A 61 -8.01 0.04 2.93
N CYS A 62 -7.85 -0.51 4.14
CA CYS A 62 -6.59 -1.12 4.59
C CYS A 62 -6.18 -2.29 3.69
N ALA A 63 -7.11 -3.20 3.38
CA ALA A 63 -6.85 -4.33 2.51
C ALA A 63 -6.44 -3.89 1.10
N LEU A 64 -7.07 -2.84 0.54
CA LEU A 64 -6.71 -2.28 -0.76
C LEU A 64 -5.30 -1.66 -0.74
N TYR A 65 -4.93 -0.96 0.33
CA TYR A 65 -3.59 -0.40 0.48
C TYR A 65 -2.52 -1.50 0.64
N GLU A 66 -2.81 -2.57 1.38
CA GLU A 66 -1.91 -3.74 1.48
C GLU A 66 -1.77 -4.47 0.13
N LEU A 67 -2.87 -4.69 -0.59
CA LEU A 67 -2.84 -5.29 -1.93
C LEU A 67 -2.05 -4.42 -2.91
N ALA A 68 -2.19 -3.10 -2.83
CA ALA A 68 -1.40 -2.16 -3.62
C ALA A 68 0.10 -2.25 -3.27
N ALA A 69 0.45 -2.31 -1.98
CA ALA A 69 1.82 -2.50 -1.52
C ALA A 69 2.43 -3.79 -2.08
N PHE A 70 1.69 -4.90 -1.96
CA PHE A 70 2.08 -6.21 -2.46
C PHE A 70 2.27 -6.23 -3.97
N ALA A 71 1.34 -5.64 -4.73
CA ALA A 71 1.42 -5.52 -6.17
C ALA A 71 2.64 -4.69 -6.60
N LEU A 72 2.90 -3.56 -5.93
CA LEU A 72 4.07 -2.71 -6.20
C LEU A 72 5.38 -3.46 -5.93
N ARG A 73 5.48 -4.13 -4.78
CA ARG A 73 6.66 -4.93 -4.43
C ARG A 73 6.91 -6.04 -5.45
N ARG A 74 5.86 -6.71 -5.92
CA ARG A 74 5.97 -7.75 -6.95
C ARG A 74 6.39 -7.18 -8.30
N ALA A 75 5.87 -6.01 -8.68
CA ALA A 75 6.24 -5.31 -9.91
C ALA A 75 7.72 -4.89 -9.88
N VAL A 76 8.20 -4.35 -8.76
CA VAL A 76 9.62 -4.03 -8.56
C VAL A 76 10.48 -5.29 -8.68
N LYS A 77 10.11 -6.37 -7.99
CA LYS A 77 10.84 -7.65 -8.06
C LYS A 77 10.89 -8.23 -9.48
N PHE A 78 9.81 -8.12 -10.25
CA PHE A 78 9.78 -8.56 -11.65
C PHE A 78 10.67 -7.70 -12.53
N ALA A 79 10.66 -6.38 -12.33
CA ALA A 79 11.44 -5.44 -13.13
C ALA A 79 12.94 -5.39 -12.76
N THR A 80 13.31 -5.84 -11.55
CA THR A 80 14.71 -6.00 -11.12
C THR A 80 15.23 -7.42 -11.25
N ALA A 81 14.35 -8.41 -11.45
CA ALA A 81 14.78 -9.77 -11.75
C ALA A 81 15.57 -9.75 -13.07
N ASP A 82 16.81 -10.23 -13.02
CA ASP A 82 17.58 -10.45 -14.24
C ASP A 82 16.81 -11.45 -15.09
N LEU A 83 16.48 -11.06 -16.32
CA LEU A 83 16.03 -11.95 -17.40
C LEU A 83 17.24 -12.78 -17.85
N ALA A 84 17.85 -13.55 -16.96
CA ALA A 84 18.72 -14.62 -17.36
C ALA A 84 17.81 -15.76 -17.87
N PRO A 85 18.03 -16.28 -19.10
CA PRO A 85 17.23 -17.36 -19.67
C PRO A 85 17.30 -18.65 -18.85
#